data_AF-A0A2U1BG83-F1
#
_entry.id   AF-A0A2U1BG83-F1
#
_cell.length_a   1.000
_cell.length_b   1.000
_cell.length_c   1.000
_cell.angle_alpha   90.00
_cell.angle_beta   90.00
_cell.angle_gamma   90.00
#
_symmetry.space_group_name_H-M   'P 1'
#
loop_
_entity.id
_entity.type
_entity.pdbx_description
1 polymer ?
#
loop_
_entity_poly.entity_id
_entity_poly.type
_entity_poly.pdbx_seq_one_letter_code
_entity_poly.pdbx_strand_id
1 'polypeptide(L)'
;MDQTLQNYIDKLNALNFKEMYEGDFFLTWDKTDDELEAVFAVADALRDLRERNISARIFDSGLGISLFWDNSTRTRFSFASACNLLGLEVQDLDEGKSQI
;
A
#
# COMPACT_ATOMS: atom_id res chain seq x y z
N MET A 1 8.18 -5.74 22.50
CA MET A 1 7.73 -5.06 21.27
C MET A 1 8.10 -3.60 21.40
N ASP A 2 8.50 -2.92 20.32
CA ASP A 2 8.77 -1.48 20.36
C ASP A 2 7.50 -0.72 20.79
N GLN A 3 7.61 0.23 21.73
CA GLN A 3 6.48 0.95 22.29
C GLN A 3 5.73 1.73 21.20
N THR A 4 6.47 2.27 20.22
CA THR A 4 5.90 3.01 19.09
C THR A 4 5.07 2.11 18.19
N LEU A 5 5.58 0.92 17.85
CA LEU A 5 4.85 -0.05 17.04
C LEU A 5 3.62 -0.60 17.77
N GLN A 6 3.71 -0.83 19.08
CA GLN A 6 2.58 -1.27 19.89
C GLN A 6 1.44 -0.24 19.85
N ASN A 7 1.75 1.06 19.93
CA ASN A 7 0.74 2.11 19.85
C ASN A 7 -0.02 2.10 18.50
N TYR A 8 0.68 1.84 17.38
CA TYR A 8 0.02 1.72 16.07
C TYR A 8 -0.90 0.49 16.01
N ILE A 9 -0.47 -0.63 16.58
CA ILE A 9 -1.28 -1.86 16.64
C ILE A 9 -2.51 -1.66 17.51
N ASP A 10 -2.36 -1.01 18.66
CA ASP A 10 -3.48 -0.71 19.56
C ASP A 10 -4.48 0.24 18.89
N LYS A 11 -4.00 1.24 18.13
CA LYS A 11 -4.87 2.10 17.30
C LYS A 11 -5.63 1.28 16.26
N LEU A 12 -4.95 0.41 15.52
CA LEU A 12 -5.58 -0.42 14.49
C LEU A 12 -6.61 -1.39 15.09
N ASN A 13 -6.34 -1.99 16.24
CA ASN A 13 -7.29 -2.90 16.91
C ASN A 13 -8.59 -2.22 17.34
N ALA A 14 -8.61 -0.89 17.46
CA ALA A 14 -9.79 -0.12 17.81
C ALA A 14 -10.64 0.32 16.59
N LEU A 15 -10.14 0.14 15.36
CA LEU A 15 -10.80 0.57 14.13
C LEU A 15 -11.47 -0.61 13.40
N ASN A 16 -12.58 -0.35 12.70
CA ASN A 16 -13.23 -1.35 11.86
C ASN A 16 -12.93 -1.14 10.37
N PHE A 17 -11.98 -1.90 9.83
CA PHE A 17 -11.59 -1.88 8.41
C PHE A 17 -11.69 -3.25 7.72
N LYS A 18 -12.51 -4.15 8.25
CA LYS A 18 -12.62 -5.54 7.74
C LYS A 18 -13.05 -5.63 6.28
N GLU A 19 -13.87 -4.68 5.82
CA GLU A 19 -14.39 -4.63 4.45
C GLU A 19 -13.33 -4.15 3.43
N MET A 20 -12.16 -3.68 3.88
CA MET A 20 -11.04 -3.34 3.00
C MET A 20 -10.25 -4.57 2.51
N TYR A 21 -10.34 -5.69 3.22
CA TYR A 21 -9.64 -6.91 2.83
C TYR A 21 -10.28 -7.47 1.56
N GLU A 22 -9.45 -7.71 0.53
CA GLU A 22 -9.90 -8.12 -0.83
C GLU A 22 -10.87 -7.12 -1.50
N GLY A 23 -10.96 -5.89 -0.99
CA GLY A 23 -11.75 -4.80 -1.55
C GLY A 23 -10.93 -3.76 -2.33
N ASP A 24 -11.59 -3.05 -3.24
CA ASP A 24 -10.96 -1.99 -4.04
C ASP A 24 -11.00 -0.61 -3.34
N PHE A 25 -9.99 0.22 -3.63
CA PHE A 25 -9.91 1.60 -3.18
C PHE A 25 -9.99 2.57 -4.38
N PHE A 26 -11.22 2.90 -4.80
CA PHE A 26 -11.44 3.86 -5.89
C PHE A 26 -11.56 5.30 -5.41
N LEU A 27 -12.49 5.56 -4.47
CA LEU A 27 -12.87 6.90 -4.04
C LEU A 27 -12.91 6.95 -2.51
N THR A 28 -12.41 8.04 -1.92
CA THR A 28 -12.30 8.16 -0.46
C THR A 28 -13.65 8.29 0.25
N TRP A 29 -14.66 8.85 -0.41
CA TRP A 29 -16.01 8.98 0.16
C TRP A 29 -16.82 7.68 0.14
N ASP A 30 -16.34 6.65 -0.57
CA ASP A 30 -16.89 5.29 -0.51
C ASP A 30 -16.30 4.50 0.68
N LYS A 31 -15.45 5.13 1.49
CA LYS A 31 -14.82 4.55 2.67
C LYS A 31 -15.33 5.23 3.94
N THR A 32 -15.42 4.45 5.00
CA THR A 32 -15.76 4.95 6.33
C THR A 32 -14.56 5.68 6.95
N ASP A 33 -14.82 6.53 7.95
CA ASP A 33 -13.76 7.24 8.66
C ASP A 33 -12.75 6.27 9.30
N ASP A 34 -13.23 5.14 9.85
CA ASP A 34 -12.39 4.08 10.43
C ASP A 34 -11.42 3.47 9.39
N GLU A 35 -11.90 3.23 8.16
CA GLU A 35 -11.09 2.71 7.06
C GLU A 35 -10.01 3.70 6.63
N LEU A 36 -10.36 4.98 6.53
CA LEU A 36 -9.39 6.03 6.19
C LEU A 36 -8.33 6.21 7.29
N GLU A 37 -8.75 6.20 8.56
CA GLU A 37 -7.82 6.24 9.70
C GLU A 37 -6.91 5.02 9.76
N ALA A 38 -7.40 3.84 9.37
CA ALA A 38 -6.60 2.62 9.28
C ALA A 38 -5.50 2.76 8.22
N VAL A 39 -5.79 3.35 7.05
CA VAL A 39 -4.79 3.62 6.02
C VAL A 39 -3.67 4.53 6.56
N PHE A 40 -4.02 5.61 7.26
CA PHE A 40 -3.03 6.51 7.85
C PHE A 40 -2.17 5.82 8.92
N ALA A 41 -2.79 5.04 9.80
CA ALA A 41 -2.08 4.30 10.84
C ALA A 41 -1.11 3.26 10.27
N VAL A 42 -1.50 2.54 9.22
CA VAL A 42 -0.61 1.59 8.52
C VAL A 42 0.52 2.32 7.81
N ALA A 43 0.25 3.45 7.16
CA ALA A 43 1.28 4.24 6.47
C ALA A 43 2.37 4.74 7.44
N ASP A 44 1.96 5.25 8.60
CA ASP A 44 2.89 5.69 9.64
C ASP A 44 3.69 4.52 10.24
N ALA A 45 3.04 3.37 10.47
CA ALA A 45 3.73 2.17 10.96
C ALA A 45 4.77 1.65 9.97
N LEU A 46 4.45 1.61 8.66
CA LEU A 46 5.40 1.21 7.62
C LEU A 46 6.57 2.18 7.50
N ARG A 47 6.32 3.47 7.66
CA ARG A 47 7.36 4.49 7.70
C ARG A 47 8.30 4.28 8.89
N ASP A 48 7.77 4.09 10.08
CA ASP A 48 8.55 3.84 11.30
C ASP A 48 9.43 2.58 11.16
N LEU A 49 8.89 1.48 10.62
CA LEU A 49 9.66 0.28 10.31
C LEU A 49 10.83 0.59 9.37
N ARG A 50 10.57 1.35 8.30
CA ARG A 50 11.60 1.68 7.31
C ARG A 50 12.69 2.60 7.88
N GLU A 51 12.32 3.58 8.70
CA GLU A 51 13.24 4.50 9.39
C GLU A 51 14.14 3.74 10.38
N ARG A 52 13.64 2.66 10.98
CA ARG A 52 14.41 1.74 11.84
C ARG A 52 15.14 0.63 11.07
N ASN A 53 15.19 0.69 9.75
CA ASN A 53 15.83 -0.29 8.87
C ASN A 53 15.29 -1.73 9.03
N ILE A 54 13.99 -1.85 9.33
CA ILE A 54 13.28 -3.13 9.40
C ILE A 54 12.55 -3.35 8.07
N SER A 55 12.72 -4.53 7.48
CA SER A 55 12.02 -4.89 6.24
C SER A 55 10.54 -5.14 6.52
N ALA A 56 9.67 -4.53 5.71
CA ALA A 56 8.23 -4.75 5.71
C ALA A 56 7.77 -5.65 4.55
N ARG A 57 8.70 -6.46 4.00
CA ARG A 57 8.39 -7.40 2.92
C ARG A 57 7.46 -8.49 3.44
N ILE A 58 6.31 -8.64 2.78
CA ILE A 58 5.28 -9.63 3.10
C ILE A 58 5.07 -10.64 1.97
N PHE A 59 5.52 -10.33 0.75
CA PHE A 59 5.46 -11.24 -0.39
C PHE A 59 6.85 -11.81 -0.70
N ASP A 60 6.94 -13.13 -0.82
CA ASP A 60 8.19 -13.78 -1.24
C ASP A 60 8.39 -13.70 -2.77
N SER A 61 7.28 -13.82 -3.50
CA SER A 61 7.18 -13.61 -4.95
C SER A 61 5.80 -13.04 -5.30
N GLY A 62 5.70 -12.27 -6.38
CA GLY A 62 4.43 -11.75 -6.88
C GLY A 62 4.64 -10.55 -7.79
N LEU A 63 3.64 -10.26 -8.63
CA LEU A 63 3.68 -9.15 -9.59
C LEU A 63 2.67 -8.06 -9.18
N GLY A 64 3.13 -6.81 -9.19
CA GLY A 64 2.29 -5.62 -9.14
C GLY A 64 2.12 -5.04 -10.53
N ILE A 65 0.92 -5.13 -11.10
CA ILE A 65 0.65 -4.62 -12.45
C ILE A 65 0.45 -3.11 -12.40
N SER A 66 1.20 -2.40 -13.22
CA SER A 66 1.19 -0.94 -13.35
C SER A 66 0.51 -0.56 -14.66
N LEU A 67 -0.70 -0.01 -14.59
CA LEU A 67 -1.49 0.41 -15.75
C LEU A 67 -1.59 1.93 -15.79
N PHE A 68 -0.93 2.56 -16.78
CA PHE A 68 -0.92 4.01 -16.95
C PHE A 68 -1.31 4.40 -18.39
N TRP A 69 -2.48 5.02 -18.51
CA TRP A 69 -2.98 5.60 -19.76
C TRP A 69 -2.20 6.85 -20.19
N ASP A 70 -1.81 7.66 -19.19
CA ASP A 70 -1.07 8.89 -19.38
C ASP A 70 0.29 8.84 -18.68
N ASN A 71 1.23 9.66 -19.17
CA ASN A 71 2.55 9.76 -18.58
C ASN A 71 2.54 10.53 -17.26
N SER A 72 2.70 9.81 -16.14
CA SER A 72 2.95 10.39 -14.82
C SER A 72 4.15 9.73 -14.14
N THR A 73 5.32 10.35 -14.27
CA THR A 73 6.57 9.85 -13.65
C THR A 73 6.46 9.77 -12.12
N ARG A 74 5.87 10.78 -11.47
CA ARG A 74 5.77 10.80 -9.99
C ARG A 74 4.90 9.65 -9.46
N THR A 75 3.77 9.38 -10.10
CA THR A 75 2.87 8.29 -9.69
C THR A 75 3.49 6.93 -9.96
N ARG A 76 4.15 6.74 -11.11
CA ARG A 76 4.86 5.49 -11.45
C ARG A 76 5.95 5.16 -10.42
N PHE A 77 6.80 6.13 -10.08
CA PHE A 77 7.83 5.92 -9.07
C PHE A 77 7.25 5.67 -7.68
N SER A 78 6.16 6.35 -7.31
CA SER A 78 5.47 6.13 -6.04
C SER A 78 4.92 4.70 -5.96
N PHE A 79 4.23 4.23 -7.01
CA PHE A 79 3.68 2.87 -7.08
C PHE A 79 4.77 1.81 -7.03
N ALA A 80 5.84 1.99 -7.79
CA ALA A 80 6.95 1.05 -7.80
C ALA A 80 7.68 0.97 -6.45
N SER A 81 7.83 2.10 -5.77
CA SER A 81 8.42 2.15 -4.42
C SER A 81 7.56 1.37 -3.42
N ALA A 82 6.22 1.50 -3.50
CA ALA A 82 5.30 0.76 -2.64
C ALA A 82 5.35 -0.75 -2.92
N CYS A 83 5.33 -1.17 -4.19
CA CYS A 83 5.47 -2.58 -4.58
C CYS A 83 6.76 -3.18 -4.04
N ASN A 84 7.89 -2.50 -4.23
CA ASN A 84 9.19 -2.97 -3.76
C ASN A 84 9.26 -3.07 -2.23
N LEU A 85 8.70 -2.09 -1.49
CA LEU A 85 8.66 -2.11 -0.03
C LEU A 85 7.99 -3.38 0.52
N LEU A 86 6.94 -3.86 -0.15
CA LEU A 86 6.18 -5.05 0.24
C LEU A 86 6.73 -6.36 -0.36
N GLY A 87 7.70 -6.27 -1.28
CA GLY A 87 8.37 -7.40 -1.91
C GLY A 87 7.80 -7.86 -3.26
N LEU A 88 6.96 -7.04 -3.89
CA LEU A 88 6.41 -7.29 -5.23
C LEU A 88 7.33 -6.73 -6.32
N GLU A 89 7.35 -7.40 -7.46
CA GLU A 89 7.99 -6.92 -8.69
C GLU A 89 6.97 -6.18 -9.56
N VAL A 90 7.30 -4.99 -10.03
CA VAL A 90 6.40 -4.20 -10.89
C VAL A 90 6.49 -4.68 -12.34
N GLN A 91 5.35 -4.85 -12.99
CA GLN A 91 5.25 -5.05 -14.43
C GLN A 91 4.35 -3.98 -15.04
N ASP A 92 4.93 -3.15 -15.91
CA ASP A 92 4.19 -2.10 -16.61
C ASP A 92 3.41 -2.71 -17.78
N LEU A 93 2.10 -2.48 -17.82
CA LEU A 93 1.23 -2.84 -18.93
C LEU A 93 1.03 -1.60 -19.83
N ASP A 94 1.68 -1.63 -21.00
CA ASP A 94 1.53 -0.60 -22.04
C ASP A 94 0.46 -1.07 -23.03
N GLU A 95 -0.79 -0.65 -22.84
CA GLU A 95 -1.90 -1.01 -23.74
C GLU A 95 -1.65 -0.56 -25.18
N GLY A 96 -0.87 0.52 -25.41
CA GLY A 96 -0.54 0.99 -26.77
C GLY A 96 0.37 0.05 -27.56
N LYS A 97 1.04 -0.90 -26.89
CA LYS A 97 1.85 -1.96 -27.51
C LYS A 97 1.22 -3.34 -27.38
N SER A 98 0.18 -3.47 -26.55
CA SER A 98 -0.54 -4.71 -26.36
C SER A 98 -1.47 -4.94 -27.54
N GLN A 99 -1.39 -6.11 -28.18
CA GLN A 99 -2.30 -6.51 -29.26
C GLN A 99 -3.64 -6.99 -28.65
N ILE A 100 -4.33 -6.11 -27.92
CA ILE A 100 -5.70 -6.35 -27.44
C ILE A 100 -6.61 -5.31 -28.08
#